data_AF-A0A3D0XSF4-F1
#
_entry.id   AF-A0A3D0XSF4-F1
#
_cell.length_a   1.000
_cell.length_b   1.000
_cell.length_c   1.000
_cell.angle_alpha   90.00
_cell.angle_beta   90.00
_cell.angle_gamma   90.00
#
_symmetry.space_group_name_H-M   'P 1'
#
loop_
_entity.id
_entity.type
_entity.pdbx_description
1 polymer ?
#
loop_
_entity_poly.entity_id
_entity_poly.type
_entity_poly.pdbx_seq_one_letter_code
_entity_poly.pdbx_strand_id
1 'polypeptide(L)'
;MKKTFILVAAAVLAISCTACGAGSVTASGVESTASSAAVSSSASSSSGTVTDAAKYSDSLKGLITYMGACGYIEGNGLQLEYQLIGAENGYRYTKKIDKKQTVTAEFYEYDLKNLNETAKKILDSVQQNGYFTLFNKKITAYHSDNGKYLMVYKDSASGDASTARQKEAAAKFKAFKK
;
A
#
# COMPACT_ATOMS: atom_id res chain seq x y z
N MET A 1 -31.60 -48.80 -6.14
CA MET A 1 -32.92 -48.51 -5.52
C MET A 1 -32.72 -48.25 -4.02
N LYS A 2 -33.52 -47.36 -3.40
CA LYS A 2 -33.71 -47.18 -1.93
C LYS A 2 -32.44 -46.78 -1.11
N LYS A 3 -32.34 -45.51 -0.66
CA LYS A 3 -32.77 -44.98 0.67
C LYS A 3 -31.93 -45.60 1.81
N THR A 4 -31.11 -44.90 2.60
CA THR A 4 -31.35 -43.82 3.60
C THR A 4 -29.98 -43.22 4.05
N PHE A 5 -29.77 -42.19 4.91
CA PHE A 5 -30.60 -41.14 5.56
C PHE A 5 -29.71 -39.88 5.87
N ILE A 6 -30.08 -39.02 6.84
CA ILE A 6 -29.35 -37.84 7.36
C ILE A 6 -29.11 -37.99 8.86
N LEU A 7 -28.00 -37.45 9.41
CA LEU A 7 -27.98 -36.98 10.81
C LEU A 7 -26.96 -35.86 11.03
N VAL A 8 -27.41 -34.76 11.64
CA VAL A 8 -26.62 -33.56 12.01
C VAL A 8 -26.36 -33.60 13.51
N ALA A 9 -25.14 -33.28 13.95
CA ALA A 9 -24.83 -33.01 15.35
C ALA A 9 -23.97 -31.75 15.46
N ALA A 10 -24.56 -30.67 15.98
CA ALA A 10 -23.84 -29.45 16.31
C ALA A 10 -23.29 -29.53 17.75
N ALA A 11 -22.04 -29.12 17.95
CA ALA A 11 -21.43 -28.99 19.27
C ALA A 11 -20.78 -27.61 19.39
N VAL A 12 -21.52 -26.64 19.92
CA VAL A 12 -20.99 -25.32 20.29
C VAL A 12 -20.51 -25.40 21.74
N LEU A 13 -19.19 -25.38 21.94
CA LEU A 13 -18.59 -25.25 23.27
C LEU A 13 -18.60 -23.78 23.68
N ALA A 14 -19.39 -23.45 24.70
CA ALA A 14 -19.33 -22.18 25.40
C ALA A 14 -18.72 -22.42 26.79
N ILE A 15 -17.54 -21.84 27.04
CA ILE A 15 -16.97 -21.70 28.38
C ILE A 15 -16.57 -20.24 28.58
N SER A 16 -16.98 -19.70 29.72
CA SER A 16 -16.89 -18.30 30.11
C SER A 16 -15.57 -17.97 30.81
N CYS A 17 -15.23 -16.68 30.85
CA CYS A 17 -14.48 -16.08 31.95
C CYS A 17 -15.00 -14.66 32.18
N THR A 18 -15.48 -14.40 33.40
CA THR A 18 -15.87 -13.08 33.88
C THR A 18 -14.67 -12.38 34.52
N ALA A 19 -14.48 -11.09 34.23
CA ALA A 19 -13.58 -10.23 34.97
C ALA A 19 -14.26 -8.87 35.17
N CYS A 20 -14.61 -8.57 36.42
CA CYS A 20 -15.15 -7.29 36.86
C CYS A 20 -14.16 -6.65 37.83
N GLY A 21 -13.95 -5.34 37.74
CA GLY A 21 -13.06 -4.60 38.65
C GLY A 21 -13.36 -3.11 38.65
N ALA A 22 -13.78 -2.61 39.83
CA ALA A 22 -13.87 -1.22 40.33
C ALA A 22 -13.81 -0.06 39.30
N GLY A 23 -14.72 0.90 39.25
CA GLY A 23 -15.46 1.64 40.28
C GLY A 23 -15.73 3.05 39.69
N SER A 24 -16.55 3.96 40.22
CA SER A 24 -17.16 4.12 41.54
C SER A 24 -18.61 4.62 41.41
N VAL A 25 -19.36 4.64 42.52
CA VAL A 25 -20.75 5.13 42.58
C VAL A 25 -20.84 6.46 43.32
N THR A 26 -21.65 7.39 42.79
CA THR A 26 -22.53 8.27 43.59
C THR A 26 -23.76 8.61 42.76
N ALA A 27 -24.94 8.50 43.38
CA ALA A 27 -26.25 8.82 42.79
C ALA A 27 -26.62 10.30 43.13
N SER A 28 -27.69 10.94 42.66
CA SER A 28 -28.91 10.54 41.93
C SER A 28 -29.42 11.73 41.10
N GLY A 29 -30.21 11.53 40.04
CA GLY A 29 -30.97 12.67 39.47
C GLY A 29 -31.57 12.50 38.07
N VAL A 30 -32.79 11.96 38.02
CA VAL A 30 -33.83 12.10 36.97
C VAL A 30 -33.56 11.63 35.53
N GLU A 31 -34.64 11.20 34.89
CA GLU A 31 -34.66 10.47 33.62
C GLU A 31 -34.59 11.40 32.40
N SER A 32 -33.85 11.00 31.36
CA SER A 32 -34.31 11.11 29.96
C SER A 32 -33.39 10.44 28.93
N THR A 33 -34.00 9.67 28.03
CA THR A 33 -33.66 9.52 26.59
C THR A 33 -32.25 9.02 26.20
N ALA A 34 -32.18 7.71 25.99
CA ALA A 34 -31.62 7.02 24.82
C ALA A 34 -30.25 7.46 24.22
N SER A 35 -29.29 6.53 24.34
CA SER A 35 -28.36 6.14 23.27
C SER A 35 -27.28 7.14 22.82
N SER A 36 -26.24 7.28 23.64
CA SER A 36 -24.91 7.66 23.13
C SER A 36 -24.29 6.53 22.31
N ALA A 37 -24.50 6.54 20.99
CA ALA A 37 -23.66 5.79 20.06
C ALA A 37 -22.45 6.65 19.69
N ALA A 38 -21.42 6.64 20.54
CA ALA A 38 -20.12 7.21 20.18
C ALA A 38 -19.58 6.46 18.96
N VAL A 39 -19.54 7.12 17.81
CA VAL A 39 -19.02 6.54 16.57
C VAL A 39 -17.51 6.37 16.68
N SER A 40 -17.08 5.20 17.16
CA SER A 40 -15.70 4.74 17.03
C SER A 40 -15.35 4.65 15.56
N SER A 41 -14.77 5.72 15.03
CA SER A 41 -14.19 5.77 13.69
C SER A 41 -13.03 4.79 13.64
N SER A 42 -13.30 3.56 13.20
CA SER A 42 -12.30 2.59 12.79
C SER A 42 -11.66 3.06 11.48
N ALA A 43 -10.87 4.13 11.59
CA ALA A 43 -9.83 4.41 10.62
C ALA A 43 -8.89 3.21 10.63
N SER A 44 -8.99 2.36 9.60
CA SER A 44 -7.98 1.36 9.30
C SER A 44 -6.71 2.09 8.89
N SER A 45 -5.96 2.53 9.89
CA SER A 45 -4.61 3.04 9.77
C SER A 45 -3.75 1.93 9.19
N SER A 46 -3.58 1.94 7.87
CA SER A 46 -2.57 1.14 7.18
C SER A 46 -1.19 1.73 7.47
N SER A 47 -0.78 1.74 8.74
CA SER A 47 0.58 2.05 9.14
C SER A 47 1.49 1.08 8.41
N GLY A 48 2.32 1.61 7.51
CA GLY A 48 3.34 0.81 6.84
C GLY A 48 4.20 0.14 7.90
N THR A 49 4.23 -1.20 7.88
CA THR A 49 5.07 -2.02 8.76
C THR A 49 6.52 -1.51 8.73
N VAL A 50 7.21 -1.60 9.88
CA VAL A 50 8.64 -1.26 9.96
C VAL A 50 9.44 -2.40 9.33
N THR A 51 9.38 -2.46 8.01
CA THR A 51 10.11 -3.40 7.18
C THR A 51 11.49 -2.83 6.91
N ASP A 52 12.50 -3.65 7.16
CA ASP A 52 13.92 -3.35 6.96
C ASP A 52 14.33 -3.72 5.52
N ALA A 53 14.76 -2.72 4.74
CA ALA A 53 15.18 -2.88 3.35
C ALA A 53 16.47 -3.70 3.19
N ALA A 54 17.28 -3.87 4.23
CA ALA A 54 18.51 -4.66 4.17
C ALA A 54 18.23 -6.14 3.80
N LYS A 55 17.09 -6.68 4.25
CA LYS A 55 16.68 -8.10 4.07
C LYS A 55 16.34 -8.53 2.63
N TYR A 56 16.22 -7.58 1.71
CA TYR A 56 15.81 -7.83 0.32
C TYR A 56 17.03 -7.71 -0.62
N SER A 57 17.01 -8.33 -1.80
CA SER A 57 18.07 -8.16 -2.81
C SER A 57 18.00 -6.78 -3.47
N ASP A 58 19.14 -6.18 -3.84
CA ASP A 58 19.14 -4.98 -4.68
C ASP A 58 18.81 -5.33 -6.14
N SER A 59 17.51 -5.50 -6.40
CA SER A 59 16.91 -5.86 -7.70
C SER A 59 15.46 -5.39 -7.73
N LEU A 60 14.84 -5.23 -8.92
CA LEU A 60 13.41 -4.89 -9.01
C LEU A 60 12.51 -5.88 -8.24
N LYS A 61 12.83 -7.18 -8.29
CA LYS A 61 12.12 -8.21 -7.51
C LYS A 61 12.25 -7.99 -6.00
N GLY A 62 13.43 -7.60 -5.52
CA GLY A 62 13.66 -7.27 -4.12
C GLY A 62 12.89 -6.02 -3.69
N LEU A 63 12.90 -4.97 -4.50
CA LEU A 63 12.11 -3.75 -4.29
C LEU A 63 10.62 -4.03 -4.22
N ILE A 64 10.08 -4.79 -5.18
CA ILE A 64 8.68 -5.21 -5.22
C ILE A 64 8.32 -6.00 -3.95
N THR A 65 9.16 -6.96 -3.55
CA THR A 65 8.91 -7.76 -2.34
C THR A 65 8.93 -6.88 -1.08
N TYR A 66 9.84 -5.89 -1.02
CA TYR A 66 9.91 -4.91 0.06
C TYR A 66 8.65 -4.02 0.13
N MET A 67 8.21 -3.46 -1.01
CA MET A 67 7.03 -2.59 -1.07
C MET A 67 5.73 -3.35 -0.77
N GLY A 68 5.65 -4.63 -1.14
CA GLY A 68 4.57 -5.53 -0.73
C GLY A 68 4.59 -5.82 0.77
N ALA A 69 5.76 -6.09 1.34
CA ALA A 69 5.93 -6.29 2.79
C ALA A 69 5.70 -5.01 3.62
N CYS A 70 5.74 -3.83 3.01
CA CYS A 70 5.30 -2.56 3.61
C CYS A 70 3.78 -2.31 3.44
N GLY A 71 3.05 -3.15 2.70
CA GLY A 71 1.61 -3.09 2.51
C GLY A 71 1.10 -2.20 1.35
N TYR A 72 1.99 -1.54 0.60
CA TYR A 72 1.60 -0.59 -0.46
C TYR A 72 1.13 -1.26 -1.76
N ILE A 73 1.53 -2.50 -2.00
CA ILE A 73 1.14 -3.31 -3.17
C ILE A 73 0.79 -4.74 -2.76
N GLU A 74 0.07 -5.44 -3.62
CA GLU A 74 -0.38 -6.82 -3.41
C GLU A 74 -0.59 -7.54 -4.74
N GLY A 75 -0.66 -8.87 -4.70
CA GLY A 75 -0.91 -9.71 -5.87
C GLY A 75 0.27 -9.82 -6.85
N ASN A 76 -0.03 -10.30 -8.05
CA ASN A 76 0.95 -10.44 -9.13
C ASN A 76 0.89 -9.19 -10.03
N GLY A 77 2.04 -8.54 -10.22
CA GLY A 77 2.14 -7.34 -11.05
C GLY A 77 2.03 -7.66 -12.54
N LEU A 78 1.51 -6.71 -13.31
CA LEU A 78 1.52 -6.75 -14.77
C LEU A 78 2.82 -6.13 -15.28
N GLN A 79 3.57 -6.86 -16.13
CA GLN A 79 4.74 -6.29 -16.78
C GLN A 79 4.33 -5.16 -17.73
N LEU A 80 5.12 -4.09 -17.78
CA LEU A 80 4.84 -2.89 -18.57
C LEU A 80 5.69 -2.83 -19.84
N GLU A 81 5.32 -1.96 -20.77
CA GLU A 81 6.18 -1.50 -21.86
C GLU A 81 7.26 -0.53 -21.33
N TYR A 82 8.10 -1.02 -20.43
CA TYR A 82 9.10 -0.26 -19.69
C TYR A 82 10.17 0.38 -20.59
N GLN A 83 10.37 -0.20 -21.78
CA GLN A 83 11.31 0.28 -22.81
C GLN A 83 10.94 1.69 -23.32
N LEU A 84 9.65 2.06 -23.27
CA LEU A 84 9.17 3.39 -23.66
C LEU A 84 9.76 4.53 -22.81
N ILE A 85 10.25 4.23 -21.60
CA ILE A 85 10.92 5.19 -20.70
C ILE A 85 12.41 4.85 -20.49
N GLY A 86 12.97 3.96 -21.32
CA GLY A 86 14.37 3.55 -21.30
C GLY A 86 14.79 2.68 -20.11
N ALA A 87 13.84 2.10 -19.37
CA ALA A 87 14.13 1.18 -18.28
C ALA A 87 14.57 -0.21 -18.79
N GLU A 88 15.19 -1.01 -17.93
CA GLU A 88 15.58 -2.40 -18.18
C GLU A 88 14.44 -3.39 -17.89
N ASN A 89 13.59 -3.07 -16.90
CA ASN A 89 12.40 -3.84 -16.57
C ASN A 89 11.37 -2.96 -15.85
N GLY A 90 10.10 -3.38 -15.79
CA GLY A 90 9.08 -2.65 -15.04
C GLY A 90 7.73 -3.37 -14.90
N TYR A 91 7.07 -3.15 -13.76
CA TYR A 91 5.80 -3.78 -13.38
C TYR A 91 4.83 -2.79 -12.76
N ARG A 92 3.52 -2.95 -13.06
CA ARG A 92 2.40 -2.26 -12.41
C ARG A 92 1.68 -3.18 -11.44
N TYR A 93 1.37 -2.63 -10.28
CA TYR A 93 0.50 -3.19 -9.24
C TYR A 93 -0.73 -2.31 -9.06
N THR A 94 -1.87 -2.93 -8.83
CA THR A 94 -3.15 -2.25 -8.60
C THR A 94 -3.81 -2.85 -7.37
N LYS A 95 -4.00 -2.03 -6.33
CA LYS A 95 -4.57 -2.40 -5.03
C LYS A 95 -5.88 -1.65 -4.82
N LYS A 96 -6.94 -2.35 -4.41
CA LYS A 96 -8.19 -1.71 -3.97
C LYS A 96 -8.11 -1.40 -2.49
N ILE A 97 -8.35 -0.15 -2.11
CA ILE A 97 -8.43 0.25 -0.69
C ILE A 97 -9.86 0.09 -0.20
N ASP A 98 -10.84 0.49 -1.01
CA ASP A 98 -12.26 0.24 -0.78
C ASP A 98 -13.02 0.06 -2.11
N LYS A 99 -14.36 0.22 -2.12
CA LYS A 99 -15.21 0.08 -3.32
C LYS A 99 -15.04 1.20 -4.36
N LYS A 100 -14.52 2.37 -3.98
CA LYS A 100 -14.36 3.58 -4.81
C LYS A 100 -12.89 3.98 -5.00
N GLN A 101 -12.00 3.47 -4.15
CA GLN A 101 -10.59 3.86 -4.11
C GLN A 101 -9.65 2.74 -4.58
N THR A 102 -8.78 3.10 -5.51
CA THR A 102 -7.74 2.23 -6.06
C THR A 102 -6.39 2.95 -6.03
N VAL A 103 -5.36 2.25 -5.54
CA VAL A 103 -3.95 2.64 -5.66
C VAL A 103 -3.34 1.91 -6.85
N THR A 104 -2.57 2.63 -7.66
CA THR A 104 -1.70 2.08 -8.69
C THR A 104 -0.25 2.47 -8.39
N ALA A 105 0.64 1.49 -8.40
CA ALA A 105 2.07 1.69 -8.27
C ALA A 105 2.80 0.99 -9.41
N GLU A 106 3.62 1.72 -10.15
CA GLU A 106 4.47 1.22 -11.23
C GLU A 106 5.92 1.36 -10.78
N PHE A 107 6.72 0.30 -10.92
CA PHE A 107 8.14 0.28 -10.54
C PHE A 107 8.98 -0.10 -11.75
N TYR A 108 10.13 0.55 -11.88
CA TYR A 108 11.08 0.34 -12.97
C TYR A 108 12.50 0.24 -12.43
N GLU A 109 13.33 -0.55 -13.08
CA GLU A 109 14.76 -0.71 -12.82
C GLU A 109 15.56 -0.22 -14.04
N TYR A 110 16.67 0.47 -13.78
CA TYR A 110 17.55 1.05 -14.80
C TYR A 110 18.97 0.52 -14.66
N ASP A 111 19.57 0.08 -15.78
CA ASP A 111 21.00 -0.15 -15.83
C ASP A 111 21.75 1.18 -15.90
N LEU A 112 22.18 1.66 -14.72
CA LEU A 112 22.95 2.90 -14.57
C LEU A 112 24.29 2.91 -15.33
N LYS A 113 24.81 1.74 -15.74
CA LYS A 113 26.05 1.65 -16.53
C LYS A 113 25.79 1.85 -18.03
N ASN A 114 24.58 1.54 -18.50
CA ASN A 114 24.22 1.50 -19.92
C ASN A 114 22.96 2.31 -20.26
N LEU A 115 22.77 3.47 -19.62
CA LEU A 115 21.62 4.35 -19.86
C LEU A 115 21.58 4.90 -21.30
N ASN A 116 20.51 4.60 -22.03
CA ASN A 116 20.18 5.23 -23.31
C ASN A 116 19.69 6.69 -23.12
N GLU A 117 19.54 7.43 -24.22
CA GLU A 117 19.16 8.85 -24.18
C GLU A 117 17.78 9.09 -23.56
N THR A 118 16.81 8.21 -23.83
CA THR A 118 15.48 8.25 -23.21
C THR A 118 15.59 8.10 -21.70
N ALA A 119 16.33 7.09 -21.23
CA ALA A 119 16.53 6.84 -19.81
C ALA A 119 17.13 8.06 -19.09
N LYS A 120 18.22 8.62 -19.62
CA LYS A 120 18.85 9.84 -19.10
C LYS A 120 17.85 10.98 -18.98
N LYS A 121 17.13 11.29 -20.06
CA LYS A 121 16.12 12.36 -20.09
C LYS A 121 14.97 12.14 -19.10
N ILE A 122 14.52 10.91 -18.91
CA ILE A 122 13.46 10.57 -17.94
C ILE A 122 13.98 10.76 -16.50
N LEU A 123 15.14 10.19 -16.17
CA LEU A 123 15.74 10.29 -14.84
C LEU A 123 16.09 11.73 -14.48
N ASP A 124 16.71 12.49 -15.38
CA ASP A 124 17.02 13.92 -15.20
C ASP A 124 15.74 14.73 -14.99
N SER A 125 14.69 14.51 -15.80
CA SER A 125 13.41 15.20 -15.67
C SER A 125 12.77 14.94 -14.31
N VAL A 126 12.80 13.69 -13.82
CA VAL A 126 12.22 13.33 -12.52
C VAL A 126 13.05 13.90 -11.37
N GLN A 127 14.39 13.84 -11.47
CA GLN A 127 15.28 14.40 -10.45
C GLN A 127 15.10 15.92 -10.30
N GLN A 128 14.91 16.64 -11.41
CA GLN A 128 14.75 18.09 -11.42
C GLN A 128 13.31 18.55 -11.12
N ASN A 129 12.29 17.85 -11.63
CA ASN A 129 10.90 18.33 -11.66
C ASN A 129 9.91 17.44 -10.89
N GLY A 130 10.31 16.26 -10.41
CA GLY A 130 9.40 15.26 -9.81
C GLY A 130 8.43 14.60 -10.79
N TYR A 131 8.62 14.78 -12.11
CA TYR A 131 7.82 14.15 -13.16
C TYR A 131 8.60 13.96 -14.45
N PHE A 132 8.11 13.06 -15.30
CA PHE A 132 8.48 13.00 -16.72
C PHE A 132 7.26 13.22 -17.62
N THR A 133 7.47 13.43 -18.92
CA THR A 133 6.39 13.59 -19.89
C THR A 133 6.36 12.41 -20.85
N LEU A 134 5.22 11.73 -20.95
CA LEU A 134 4.97 10.64 -21.90
C LEU A 134 3.61 10.88 -22.59
N PHE A 135 3.55 10.78 -23.92
CA PHE A 135 2.37 11.13 -24.74
C PHE A 135 1.72 12.46 -24.34
N ASN A 136 2.55 13.51 -24.18
CA ASN A 136 2.17 14.87 -23.77
C ASN A 136 1.52 14.98 -22.37
N LYS A 137 1.52 13.91 -21.56
CA LYS A 137 1.03 13.90 -20.18
C LYS A 137 2.19 13.94 -19.19
N LYS A 138 2.11 14.80 -18.18
CA LYS A 138 3.03 14.80 -17.03
C LYS A 138 2.69 13.60 -16.14
N ILE A 139 3.68 12.78 -15.84
CA ILE A 139 3.58 11.61 -14.95
C ILE A 139 4.50 11.88 -13.76
N THR A 140 3.90 12.16 -12.60
CA THR A 140 4.62 12.32 -11.33
C THR A 140 5.31 11.02 -10.98
N ALA A 141 6.60 11.09 -10.68
CA ALA A 141 7.42 9.93 -10.37
C ALA A 141 8.46 10.25 -9.29
N TYR A 142 9.00 9.19 -8.70
CA TYR A 142 9.98 9.24 -7.64
C TYR A 142 11.20 8.44 -8.06
N HIS A 143 12.38 9.02 -7.91
CA HIS A 143 13.67 8.34 -8.05
C HIS A 143 14.07 7.75 -6.69
N SER A 144 14.67 6.56 -6.65
CA SER A 144 15.25 6.00 -5.41
C SER A 144 16.51 6.76 -5.02
N ASP A 145 16.88 6.77 -3.72
CA ASP A 145 18.06 7.52 -3.26
C ASP A 145 19.38 6.94 -3.82
N ASN A 146 19.38 5.67 -4.24
CA ASN A 146 20.49 5.03 -4.96
C ASN A 146 20.44 5.18 -6.49
N GLY A 147 19.43 5.91 -7.02
CA GLY A 147 19.24 6.20 -8.44
C GLY A 147 18.85 5.02 -9.34
N LYS A 148 18.85 3.78 -8.85
CA LYS A 148 18.64 2.59 -9.69
C LYS A 148 17.18 2.36 -10.09
N TYR A 149 16.23 2.91 -9.32
CA TYR A 149 14.80 2.64 -9.47
C TYR A 149 13.98 3.91 -9.68
N LEU A 150 12.88 3.75 -10.40
CA LEU A 150 11.84 4.76 -10.57
C LEU A 150 10.49 4.18 -10.12
N MET A 151 9.69 4.98 -9.42
CA MET A 151 8.30 4.65 -9.06
C MET A 151 7.33 5.72 -9.55
N VAL A 152 6.25 5.29 -10.21
CA VAL A 152 5.03 6.10 -10.39
C VAL A 152 4.02 5.61 -9.34
N TYR A 153 3.51 6.50 -8.50
CA TYR A 153 2.51 6.14 -7.49
C TYR A 153 1.30 7.07 -7.63
N LYS A 154 0.11 6.47 -7.76
CA LYS A 154 -1.15 7.17 -7.91
C LYS A 154 -2.21 6.55 -7.02
N ASP A 155 -2.76 7.34 -6.11
CA ASP A 155 -4.02 7.05 -5.43
C ASP A 155 -5.17 7.67 -6.26
N SER A 156 -6.30 6.96 -6.41
CA SER A 156 -7.48 7.49 -7.09
C SER A 156 -8.30 8.44 -6.21
N ALA A 157 -8.08 8.42 -4.89
CA ALA A 157 -8.70 9.36 -3.96
C ALA A 157 -7.84 10.62 -3.76
N SER A 158 -8.51 11.75 -3.52
CA SER A 158 -7.90 12.99 -3.05
C SER A 158 -8.16 13.22 -1.55
N GLY A 159 -7.31 14.00 -0.90
CA GLY A 159 -7.40 14.35 0.53
C GLY A 159 -6.17 13.92 1.33
N ASP A 160 -6.22 14.18 2.64
CA ASP A 160 -5.04 14.02 3.51
C ASP A 160 -4.59 12.56 3.63
N ALA A 161 -5.53 11.61 3.70
CA ALA A 161 -5.20 10.19 3.82
C ALA A 161 -4.49 9.62 2.59
N SER A 162 -4.84 10.04 1.37
CA SER A 162 -4.13 9.63 0.15
C SER A 162 -2.80 10.35 0.00
N THR A 163 -2.76 11.63 0.35
CA THR A 163 -1.52 12.42 0.41
C THR A 163 -0.51 11.81 1.40
N ALA A 164 -0.97 11.36 2.57
CA ALA A 164 -0.14 10.69 3.58
C ALA A 164 0.41 9.35 3.05
N ARG A 165 -0.45 8.44 2.57
CA ARG A 165 -0.01 7.16 1.97
C ARG A 165 1.00 7.37 0.83
N GLN A 166 0.77 8.34 -0.06
CA GLN A 166 1.68 8.63 -1.16
C GLN A 166 3.05 9.12 -0.66
N LYS A 167 3.08 9.99 0.36
CA LYS A 167 4.32 10.45 1.00
C LYS A 167 5.07 9.29 1.69
N GLU A 168 4.36 8.45 2.43
CA GLU A 168 4.95 7.30 3.12
C GLU A 168 5.48 6.23 2.14
N ALA A 169 4.70 5.90 1.11
CA ALA A 169 5.11 4.99 0.04
C ALA A 169 6.35 5.52 -0.69
N ALA A 170 6.36 6.81 -1.04
CA ALA A 170 7.51 7.46 -1.67
C ALA A 170 8.75 7.49 -0.75
N ALA A 171 8.59 7.71 0.55
CA ALA A 171 9.69 7.68 1.51
C ALA A 171 10.29 6.27 1.65
N LYS A 172 9.45 5.23 1.74
CA LYS A 172 9.89 3.83 1.82
C LYS A 172 10.58 3.38 0.53
N PHE A 173 9.99 3.71 -0.62
CA PHE A 173 10.61 3.47 -1.93
C PHE A 173 11.97 4.18 -2.06
N LYS A 174 12.07 5.45 -1.67
CA LYS A 174 13.32 6.23 -1.74
C LYS A 174 14.44 5.63 -0.90
N ALA A 175 14.12 5.21 0.32
CA ALA A 175 15.07 4.59 1.25
C ALA A 175 15.45 3.13 0.87
N PHE A 176 14.86 2.54 -0.16
CA PHE A 176 15.21 1.19 -0.58
C PHE A 176 16.65 1.16 -1.12
N LYS A 177 17.53 0.45 -0.41
CA LYS A 177 18.95 0.28 -0.78
C LYS A 177 19.71 1.59 -0.97
N LYS A 178 19.34 2.61 -0.18
CA LYS A 178 20.16 3.78 0.12
C LYS A 178 21.47 3.38 0.81
#